data_AF-A0A915ENM7-F1
#
_entry.id   AF-A0A915ENM7-F1
#
_cell.length_a   1.000
_cell.length_b   1.000
_cell.length_c   1.000
_cell.angle_alpha   90.00
_cell.angle_beta   90.00
_cell.angle_gamma   90.00
#
_symmetry.space_group_name_H-M   'P 1'
#
loop_
_entity.id
_entity.type
_entity.pdbx_description
1 polymer ?
#
loop_
_entity_poly.entity_id
_entity_poly.type
_entity_poly.pdbx_seq_one_letter_code
_entity_poly.pdbx_strand_id
1 'polypeptide(L)'
;MQLTQGVNWMQFMRRAQSAKLNVRCGSSASYMDPANSLTEAPTDYHVNRSLFNWQQGTFFDEFEDVVVNIKAWIAFKDQQWFTNGIEKLPHKWKAVIDV
;
A
#
# COMPACT_ATOMS: atom_id res chain seq x y z
N MET A 1 8.83 27.76 19.46
CA MET A 1 9.14 27.03 18.21
C MET A 1 9.20 25.55 18.56
N GLN A 2 8.12 24.79 18.35
CA GLN A 2 8.09 23.35 18.60
C GLN A 2 7.83 22.65 17.27
N LEU A 3 8.77 21.78 16.88
CA LEU A 3 8.79 21.03 15.63
C LEU A 3 7.61 20.05 15.61
N THR A 4 6.78 20.13 14.58
CA THR A 4 5.66 19.21 14.35
C THR A 4 6.21 17.81 14.04
N GLN A 5 5.70 16.83 14.77
CA GLN A 5 6.01 15.41 14.58
C GLN A 5 5.52 14.98 13.19
N GLY A 6 6.45 14.69 12.27
CA GLY A 6 6.12 14.14 10.96
C GLY A 6 5.35 12.82 11.10
N VAL A 7 4.28 12.66 10.34
CA VAL A 7 3.46 11.44 10.35
C VAL A 7 4.32 10.25 9.94
N ASN A 8 4.48 9.28 10.85
CA ASN A 8 5.13 8.02 10.54
C ASN A 8 4.18 7.16 9.69
N TRP A 9 4.33 7.27 8.37
CA TRP A 9 3.50 6.60 7.37
C TRP A 9 3.44 5.07 7.53
N MET A 10 4.52 4.42 7.96
CA MET A 10 4.51 2.98 8.23
C MET A 10 3.64 2.62 9.43
N GLN A 11 3.60 3.46 10.49
CA GLN A 11 2.69 3.28 11.61
C GLN A 11 1.24 3.61 11.24
N PHE A 12 1.00 4.64 10.42
CA PHE A 12 -0.34 4.98 9.93
C PHE A 12 -0.93 3.83 9.09
N MET A 13 -0.15 3.31 8.13
CA MET A 13 -0.59 2.19 7.28
C MET A 13 -0.85 0.91 8.09
N ARG A 14 -0.03 0.61 9.11
CA ARG A 14 -0.28 -0.50 10.05
C ARG A 14 -1.57 -0.31 10.85
N ARG A 15 -1.87 0.90 11.33
CA ARG A 15 -3.13 1.20 12.04
C ARG A 15 -4.34 1.12 11.12
N ALA A 16 -4.21 1.52 9.86
CA ALA A 16 -5.25 1.39 8.84
C ALA A 16 -5.56 -0.08 8.52
N GLN A 17 -4.55 -0.95 8.46
CA GLN A 17 -4.75 -2.41 8.29
C GLN A 17 -5.39 -3.07 9.53
N SER A 18 -5.06 -2.61 10.75
CA SER A 18 -5.70 -3.12 11.98
C SER A 18 -7.15 -2.65 12.15
N ALA A 19 -7.55 -1.56 11.51
CA ALA A 19 -8.94 -1.13 11.42
C ALA A 19 -9.68 -1.99 10.38
N LYS A 20 -9.89 -3.28 10.68
CA LYS A 20 -10.89 -4.11 9.99
C LYS A 20 -12.28 -3.55 10.26
N LEU A 21 -12.61 -2.45 9.58
CA LEU A 21 -13.98 -2.01 9.39
C LEU A 21 -14.71 -3.14 8.66
N ASN A 22 -15.79 -3.57 9.28
CA ASN A 22 -16.65 -4.66 8.85
C ASN A 22 -17.39 -4.25 7.57
N VAL A 23 -16.69 -4.20 6.44
CA VAL A 23 -17.27 -3.95 5.12
C VAL A 23 -17.59 -5.32 4.52
N ARG A 24 -18.87 -5.70 4.58
CA ARG A 24 -19.40 -6.81 3.78
C ARG A 24 -19.40 -6.37 2.32
N CYS A 25 -18.25 -6.51 1.65
CA CYS A 25 -18.18 -6.55 0.20
C CYS A 25 -18.63 -7.95 -0.25
N GLY A 26 -19.39 -8.03 -1.34
CA GLY A 26 -20.01 -9.27 -1.83
C GLY A 26 -19.02 -10.44 -1.96
N SER A 27 -19.58 -11.66 -1.93
CA SER A 27 -18.91 -12.98 -1.98
C SER A 27 -17.52 -12.97 -2.63
N SER A 28 -16.52 -12.61 -1.85
CA SER A 28 -15.11 -12.62 -2.24
C SER A 28 -14.47 -13.73 -1.44
N ALA A 29 -13.86 -14.69 -2.15
CA ALA A 29 -13.05 -15.71 -1.50
C ALA A 29 -11.95 -15.00 -0.70
N SER A 30 -12.05 -15.08 0.62
CA SER A 30 -11.09 -14.42 1.52
C SER A 30 -9.77 -15.19 1.41
N TYR A 31 -8.76 -14.59 0.80
CA TYR A 31 -7.42 -15.17 0.72
C TYR A 31 -6.83 -15.21 2.15
N MET A 32 -6.47 -16.40 2.64
CA MET A 32 -5.79 -16.56 3.92
C MET A 32 -4.37 -16.03 3.77
N ASP A 33 -4.09 -14.91 4.43
CA ASP A 33 -2.77 -14.30 4.47
C ASP A 33 -2.01 -14.82 5.71
N PRO A 34 -0.91 -15.58 5.58
CA PRO A 34 -0.13 -16.01 6.74
C PRO A 34 0.46 -14.80 7.46
N ALA A 35 0.54 -14.84 8.79
CA ALA A 35 0.79 -13.68 9.67
C ALA A 35 2.08 -12.86 9.43
N ASN A 36 2.94 -13.24 8.47
CA ASN A 36 4.21 -12.57 8.13
C ASN A 36 4.37 -12.27 6.62
N SER A 37 3.34 -12.42 5.80
CA SER A 37 3.35 -12.22 4.34
C SER A 37 3.23 -10.75 3.89
N LEU A 38 3.46 -9.77 4.78
CA LEU A 38 3.38 -8.32 4.48
C LEU A 38 4.28 -7.88 3.31
N THR A 39 5.25 -8.69 2.87
CA THR A 39 6.08 -8.44 1.68
C THR A 39 5.60 -9.13 0.40
N GLU A 40 4.57 -9.96 0.50
CA GLU A 40 4.02 -10.81 -0.56
C GLU A 40 2.67 -10.32 -1.08
N ALA A 41 1.99 -9.43 -0.38
CA ALA A 41 0.78 -8.81 -0.88
C ALA A 41 1.12 -7.80 -2.02
N PRO A 42 0.39 -7.82 -3.15
CA PRO A 42 0.58 -6.85 -4.24
C PRO A 42 0.47 -5.40 -3.78
N THR A 43 -0.39 -5.13 -2.80
CA THR A 43 -0.51 -3.80 -2.19
C THR A 43 0.81 -3.33 -1.60
N ASP A 44 1.54 -4.20 -0.90
CA ASP A 44 2.76 -3.80 -0.18
C ASP A 44 3.96 -3.66 -1.11
N TYR A 45 4.26 -4.68 -1.93
CA TYR A 45 5.45 -4.66 -2.79
C TYR A 45 5.31 -3.77 -4.03
N HIS A 46 4.09 -3.47 -4.47
CA HIS A 46 3.84 -2.72 -5.70
C HIS A 46 3.24 -1.34 -5.42
N VAL A 47 2.08 -1.29 -4.77
CA VAL A 47 1.34 -0.03 -4.55
C VAL A 47 2.05 0.84 -3.52
N ASN A 48 2.20 0.37 -2.29
CA ASN A 48 2.77 1.10 -1.17
C ASN A 48 4.24 1.43 -1.42
N ARG A 49 5.02 0.50 -1.98
CA ARG A 49 6.42 0.73 -2.37
C ARG A 49 6.56 1.87 -3.38
N SER A 50 5.73 1.86 -4.42
CA SER A 50 5.76 2.87 -5.49
C SER A 50 5.27 4.24 -5.00
N LEU A 51 4.21 4.25 -4.17
CA LEU A 51 3.71 5.47 -3.55
C LEU A 51 4.76 6.07 -2.59
N PHE A 52 5.42 5.24 -1.78
CA PHE A 52 6.50 5.68 -0.89
C PHE A 52 7.60 6.38 -1.70
N ASN A 53 8.04 5.77 -2.81
CA ASN A 53 9.06 6.37 -3.68
C ASN A 53 8.60 7.68 -4.32
N TRP A 54 7.32 7.81 -4.69
CA TRP A 54 6.76 9.06 -5.20
C TRP A 54 6.76 10.19 -4.17
N GLN A 55 6.55 9.84 -2.89
CA GLN A 55 6.48 10.79 -1.77
C GLN A 55 7.83 11.01 -1.08
N GLN A 56 8.90 10.35 -1.53
CA GLN A 56 10.22 10.54 -0.91
C GLN A 56 10.68 11.99 -1.10
N GLY A 57 10.96 12.66 0.01
CA GLY A 57 11.41 14.05 0.02
C GLY A 57 10.30 15.09 -0.01
N THR A 58 9.02 14.69 -0.06
CA THR A 58 7.89 15.63 0.06
C THR A 58 7.44 15.74 1.51
N PHE A 59 7.22 16.97 1.98
CA PHE A 59 6.57 17.28 3.25
C PHE A 59 5.21 17.91 2.95
N PHE A 60 4.21 17.57 3.75
CA PHE A 60 2.85 18.09 3.64
C PHE A 60 2.51 18.80 4.95
N ASP A 61 2.01 20.03 4.85
CA ASP A 61 1.59 20.82 6.00
C ASP A 61 0.13 20.56 6.37
N GLU A 62 -0.70 20.21 5.37
CA GLU A 62 -2.13 19.91 5.52
C GLU A 62 -2.50 18.51 5.02
N PHE A 63 -3.58 17.95 5.57
CA PHE A 63 -4.07 16.63 5.17
C PHE A 63 -4.62 16.64 3.74
N GLU A 64 -5.24 17.75 3.35
CA GLU A 64 -5.81 17.98 2.02
C GLU A 64 -4.72 17.86 0.94
N ASP A 65 -3.51 18.36 1.19
CA ASP A 65 -2.37 18.25 0.28
C ASP A 65 -1.94 16.80 0.04
N VAL A 66 -1.98 15.99 1.10
CA VAL A 66 -1.74 14.53 1.00
C VAL A 66 -2.78 13.89 0.08
N VAL A 67 -4.06 14.20 0.29
CA VAL A 67 -5.16 13.61 -0.50
C VAL A 67 -5.03 14.00 -1.97
N VAL A 68 -4.70 15.26 -2.27
CA VAL A 68 -4.46 15.74 -3.63
C VAL A 68 -3.26 15.02 -4.26
N ASN A 69 -2.15 14.90 -3.54
CA ASN A 69 -0.95 14.21 -4.01
C ASN A 69 -1.23 12.73 -4.34
N ILE A 70 -1.93 12.02 -3.45
CA ILE A 70 -2.29 10.61 -3.66
C ILE A 70 -3.23 10.47 -4.86
N LYS A 71 -4.24 11.33 -4.99
CA LYS A 71 -5.15 11.31 -6.15
C LYS A 71 -4.41 11.52 -7.46
N ALA A 72 -3.49 12.49 -7.51
CA ALA A 72 -2.66 12.75 -8.67
C ALA A 72 -1.77 11.53 -9.01
N TRP A 73 -1.18 10.90 -7.99
CA TRP A 73 -0.37 9.68 -8.18
C TRP A 73 -1.19 8.51 -8.73
N ILE A 74 -2.40 8.27 -8.22
CA ILE A 74 -3.29 7.21 -8.73
C ILE A 74 -3.67 7.51 -10.18
N ALA A 75 -4.06 8.75 -10.50
CA ALA A 75 -4.42 9.16 -11.85
C ALA A 75 -3.26 9.06 -12.85
N PHE A 76 -2.02 9.14 -12.37
CA PHE A 76 -0.83 8.98 -13.19
C PHE A 76 -0.53 7.51 -13.56
N LYS A 77 -1.12 6.52 -12.87
CA LYS A 77 -0.93 5.10 -13.19
C LYS A 77 -1.99 4.63 -14.17
N ASP A 78 -1.57 3.92 -15.21
CA ASP A 78 -2.48 3.24 -16.12
C ASP A 78 -2.97 1.91 -15.52
N GLN A 79 -4.00 1.32 -16.15
CA GLN A 79 -4.56 0.05 -15.74
C GLN A 79 -3.53 -1.10 -15.81
N GLN A 80 -2.67 -1.10 -16.83
CA GLN A 80 -1.64 -2.13 -17.00
C GLN A 80 -0.67 -2.15 -15.83
N TRP A 81 -0.36 -0.99 -15.26
CA TRP A 81 0.52 -0.87 -14.11
C TRP A 81 -0.03 -1.64 -12.91
N PHE A 82 -1.34 -1.58 -12.65
CA PHE A 82 -1.98 -2.36 -11.58
C PHE A 82 -2.00 -3.85 -11.91
N THR A 83 -2.32 -4.22 -13.15
CA THR A 83 -2.29 -5.62 -13.62
C THR A 83 -0.91 -6.24 -13.44
N ASN A 84 0.15 -5.53 -13.85
CA ASN A 84 1.54 -5.97 -13.69
C ASN A 84 1.95 -6.22 -12.23
N GLY A 85 1.31 -5.52 -11.29
CA GLY A 85 1.49 -5.76 -9.86
C GLY A 85 1.00 -7.14 -9.45
N ILE A 86 -0.20 -7.52 -9.91
CA ILE A 86 -0.85 -8.79 -9.61
C ILE A 86 -0.15 -9.95 -10.33
N GLU A 87 0.27 -9.76 -11.59
CA GLU A 87 0.94 -10.80 -12.38
C GLU A 87 2.31 -11.23 -11.80
N LYS A 88 2.91 -10.43 -10.93
CA LYS A 88 4.14 -10.80 -10.20
C LYS A 88 3.92 -11.75 -9.03
N LEU A 89 2.65 -11.97 -8.64
CA LEU A 89 2.29 -12.79 -7.49
C LEU A 89 2.76 -14.26 -7.61
N PRO A 90 2.58 -14.96 -8.75
CA PRO A 90 3.05 -16.34 -8.89
C PRO A 90 4.58 -16.47 -8.76
N HIS A 91 5.34 -15.50 -9.28
CA HIS A 91 6.80 -15.48 -9.16
C HIS A 91 7.22 -15.28 -7.70
N LYS A 92 6.53 -14.41 -6.95
CA LYS A 92 6.82 -14.16 -5.54
C LYS A 92 6.50 -15.37 -4.68
N TRP A 93 5.36 -16.04 -4.90
CA TRP A 93 5.03 -17.27 -4.19
C TRP A 93 6.03 -18.39 -4.47
N LYS A 94 6.48 -18.53 -5.72
CA LYS A 94 7.54 -19.50 -6.03
C LYS A 94 8.81 -19.23 -5.23
N ALA A 95 9.23 -17.97 -5.14
CA ALA A 95 10.41 -17.58 -4.37
C ALA A 95 10.29 -17.81 -2.85
N VAL A 96 9.08 -17.99 -2.32
CA VAL A 96 8.82 -18.28 -0.90
C VAL A 96 8.82 -19.79 -0.64
N ILE A 97 8.35 -20.57 -1.62
CA ILE A 97 8.27 -22.02 -1.55
C ILE A 97 9.64 -22.67 -1.82
N ASP A 98 10.44 -22.08 -2.70
CA ASP A 98 11.77 -22.59 -3.08
C ASP A 98 12.88 -22.26 -2.04
N VAL A 99 12.52 -21.91 -0.79
CA VAL A 99 13.44 -21.57 0.33
C VAL A 99 13.71 -22.78 1.22
#